data_AF-A0A7C3LUA8-F1
#
_entry.id   AF-A0A7C3LUA8-F1
#
_cell.length_a   1.000
_cell.length_b   1.000
_cell.length_c   1.000
_cell.angle_alpha   90.00
_cell.angle_beta   90.00
_cell.angle_gamma   90.00
#
_symmetry.space_group_name_H-M   'P 1'
#
loop_
_entity.id
_entity.type
_entity.pdbx_description
1 polymer ?
#
loop_
_entity_poly.entity_id
_entity_poly.type
_entity_poly.pdbx_seq_one_letter_code
_entity_poly.pdbx_strand_id
1 'polypeptide(L)'
;MGKLRYHLRFQIIPGKDVKKNANILANFCLKHHIEEVVLFFAAEEWNNGLLSKKEEDIWFETVKEAKKILEAKGISVSLNPWMTVLHCERGRRFPPDSKFSPMVSPYGEKSKATASFADKNWQRYIFNLYGRFATLGFRVIWIEDDFRYHNHSPLTWGGGFEDEIIERFSKKIGRRVTREEVVKNILKPGHPHQWRKQWMELWREIQLEVARGIADAVRKSSQGKTKLGLMSSYPPVHSIEGRRWHLLFDALTIEGNVAHRPNFAPYSEDLGRNRFRSIMMLDIQKQMRPPFCEVAPEIENFPFTVWNKSDTSTWVDMALALLFGSDALLLNLFPFVGNHPDEEKGIGELLDRSYKSLKWISSKFSKDYALSGIGIPWREEAAEKVEIEKGGSMDELIVDPLPAWKLLLSYGIPACSGTQKVNAIFGNNAYIFEENEMMEMLKGGMLLDGESAKILCQRGLGRYIGVEYEKTLNREESTYSLEVVVDSKSGIRKGIYNTVNLINKFNVFKPSGKTLIWTEVITPEKKVVGPGITLYENSVGGRVAIIVPDYLNPPVLNFYRQTIMQNIIRYLYRDKVPFPLVSGGAYLLPMFFKGAKEEILVVLNGNTDPAIVNIELPAKK
;
A
#
# COMPACT_ATOMS: atom_id res chain seq x y z
N MET A 1 -4.45 28.86 2.40
CA MET A 1 -4.23 28.30 1.04
C MET A 1 -2.92 27.52 1.06
N GLY A 2 -2.93 26.26 0.62
CA GLY A 2 -1.76 25.38 0.72
C GLY A 2 -0.58 25.89 -0.12
N LYS A 3 0.61 25.92 0.48
CA LYS A 3 1.87 26.17 -0.25
C LYS A 3 2.31 24.84 -0.87
N LEU A 4 2.61 24.81 -2.17
CA LEU A 4 3.29 23.66 -2.79
C LEU A 4 4.70 23.55 -2.19
N ARG A 5 5.06 22.37 -1.71
CA ARG A 5 6.33 22.09 -1.05
C ARG A 5 7.02 20.90 -1.67
N TYR A 6 8.25 21.10 -2.13
CA TYR A 6 9.13 20.05 -2.63
C TYR A 6 10.20 19.75 -1.59
N HIS A 7 10.29 18.49 -1.18
CA HIS A 7 11.32 17.96 -0.31
C HIS A 7 12.20 17.02 -1.14
N LEU A 8 13.38 17.49 -1.55
CA LEU A 8 14.28 16.72 -2.40
C LEU A 8 15.12 15.75 -1.57
N ARG A 9 14.94 14.44 -1.77
CA ARG A 9 15.86 13.43 -1.24
C ARG A 9 17.13 13.42 -2.10
N PHE A 10 18.30 13.50 -1.47
CA PHE A 10 19.56 13.60 -2.19
C PHE A 10 20.72 12.94 -1.45
N GLN A 11 21.50 12.11 -2.15
CA GLN A 11 22.69 11.47 -1.60
C GLN A 11 23.88 12.44 -1.61
N ILE A 12 24.46 12.67 -0.44
CA ILE A 12 25.76 13.34 -0.31
C ILE A 12 26.88 12.30 -0.22
N ILE A 13 28.08 12.62 -0.68
CA ILE A 13 29.22 11.70 -0.67
C ILE A 13 30.37 12.28 0.17
N PRO A 14 30.96 11.53 1.11
CA PRO A 14 32.11 11.98 1.87
C PRO A 14 33.32 12.26 0.98
N GLY A 15 34.07 13.31 1.27
CA GLY A 15 35.28 13.63 0.54
C GLY A 15 35.66 15.11 0.59
N LYS A 16 36.70 15.48 -0.16
CA LYS A 16 37.21 16.85 -0.22
C LYS A 16 36.22 17.85 -0.85
N ASP A 17 35.29 17.36 -1.67
CA ASP A 17 34.40 18.19 -2.50
C ASP A 17 33.02 18.44 -1.85
N VAL A 18 32.77 17.97 -0.62
CA VAL A 18 31.47 18.12 0.07
C VAL A 18 30.96 19.56 0.05
N LYS A 19 31.84 20.54 0.30
CA LYS A 19 31.46 21.96 0.28
C LYS A 19 31.01 22.43 -1.10
N LYS A 20 31.73 22.02 -2.15
CA LYS A 20 31.41 22.35 -3.54
C LYS A 20 30.08 21.71 -3.92
N ASN A 21 29.90 20.42 -3.61
CA ASN A 21 28.72 19.65 -3.97
C ASN A 21 27.46 20.19 -3.27
N ALA A 22 27.55 20.51 -1.98
CA ALA A 22 26.45 21.13 -1.24
C ALA A 22 26.07 22.52 -1.81
N ASN A 23 27.05 23.29 -2.28
CA ASN A 23 26.78 24.58 -2.92
C ASN A 23 26.03 24.42 -4.26
N ILE A 24 26.42 23.44 -5.08
CA ILE A 24 25.74 23.11 -6.33
C ILE A 24 24.30 22.66 -6.06
N LEU A 25 24.11 21.75 -5.09
CA LEU A 25 22.78 21.30 -4.67
C LEU A 25 21.89 22.46 -4.19
N ALA A 26 22.42 23.35 -3.37
CA ALA A 26 21.67 24.51 -2.90
C ALA A 26 21.24 25.43 -4.05
N ASN A 27 22.14 25.69 -5.01
CA ASN A 27 21.83 26.50 -6.19
C ASN A 27 20.75 25.84 -7.06
N PHE A 28 20.82 24.52 -7.25
CA PHE A 28 19.78 23.75 -7.93
C PHE A 28 18.42 23.91 -7.22
N CYS A 29 18.40 23.77 -5.88
CA CYS A 29 17.18 23.88 -5.10
C CYS A 29 16.52 25.27 -5.22
N LEU A 30 17.32 26.34 -5.09
CA LEU A 30 16.86 27.72 -5.24
C LEU A 30 16.29 27.99 -6.64
N LYS A 31 16.93 27.43 -7.67
CA LYS A 31 16.50 27.58 -9.06
C LYS A 31 15.16 26.89 -9.33
N HIS A 32 14.94 25.72 -8.74
CA HIS A 32 13.80 24.83 -9.07
C HIS A 32 12.73 24.75 -7.97
N HIS A 33 12.60 25.81 -7.15
CA HIS A 33 11.56 25.95 -6.12
C HIS A 33 11.56 24.84 -5.05
N ILE A 34 12.72 24.25 -4.77
CA ILE A 34 12.87 23.24 -3.71
C ILE A 34 13.22 23.97 -2.41
N GLU A 35 12.41 23.75 -1.38
CA GLU A 35 12.54 24.42 -0.09
C GLU A 35 13.20 23.55 0.98
N GLU A 36 13.23 22.24 0.77
CA GLU A 36 13.85 21.30 1.69
C GLU A 36 14.68 20.25 0.96
N VAL A 37 15.84 19.94 1.54
CA VAL A 37 16.64 18.78 1.16
C VAL A 37 16.60 17.76 2.28
N VAL A 38 16.25 16.52 1.93
CA VAL A 38 16.34 15.35 2.79
C VAL A 38 17.62 14.60 2.45
N LEU A 39 18.66 14.82 3.25
CA LEU A 39 19.98 14.24 2.98
C LEU A 39 19.98 12.74 3.24
N PHE A 40 20.41 11.95 2.26
CA PHE A 40 20.80 10.58 2.50
C PHE A 40 22.28 10.48 2.91
N PHE A 41 22.58 9.48 3.73
CA PHE A 41 23.93 8.98 3.89
C PHE A 41 23.96 7.46 3.66
N ALA A 42 25.07 6.98 3.11
CA ALA A 42 25.30 5.57 2.82
C ALA A 42 24.12 4.88 2.09
N ALA A 43 23.50 5.54 1.09
CA ALA A 43 22.45 4.91 0.30
C ALA A 43 22.98 3.95 -0.75
N GLU A 44 22.24 2.86 -0.97
CA GLU A 44 22.43 1.83 -2.00
C GLU A 44 23.89 1.52 -2.36
N GLU A 45 24.42 2.11 -3.44
CA GLU A 45 25.74 1.83 -3.99
C GLU A 45 26.88 2.20 -3.02
N TRP A 46 26.64 3.16 -2.12
CA TRP A 46 27.60 3.60 -1.11
C TRP A 46 27.36 2.94 0.26
N ASN A 47 26.49 1.92 0.32
CA ASN A 47 26.19 1.21 1.55
C ASN A 47 27.04 -0.05 1.72
N ASN A 48 27.83 -0.13 2.79
CA ASN A 48 28.60 -1.33 3.17
C ASN A 48 27.89 -2.22 4.22
N GLY A 49 26.64 -1.92 4.57
CA GLY A 49 25.89 -2.54 5.65
C GLY A 49 25.63 -1.57 6.80
N LEU A 50 25.51 -2.11 8.01
CA LEU A 50 25.46 -1.26 9.21
C LEU A 50 26.83 -0.58 9.41
N LEU A 51 26.86 0.69 9.81
CA LEU A 51 28.10 1.48 9.87
C LEU A 51 28.94 1.10 11.09
N SER A 52 30.24 0.91 10.89
CA SER A 52 31.23 0.97 11.98
C SER A 52 31.33 2.38 12.56
N LYS A 53 31.97 2.52 13.73
CA LYS A 53 32.13 3.85 14.36
C LYS A 53 32.89 4.83 13.46
N LYS A 54 33.92 4.34 12.76
CA LYS A 54 34.73 5.13 11.84
C LYS A 54 33.89 5.62 10.65
N GLU A 55 33.07 4.76 10.07
CA GLU A 55 32.19 5.14 8.96
C GLU A 55 31.13 6.14 9.43
N GLU A 56 30.52 5.92 10.60
CA GLU A 56 29.59 6.85 11.23
C GLU A 56 30.19 8.25 11.41
N ASP A 57 31.45 8.36 11.89
CA ASP A 57 32.15 9.64 12.04
C ASP A 57 32.31 10.38 10.70
N ILE A 58 32.69 9.66 9.65
CA ILE A 58 32.87 10.21 8.30
C ILE A 58 31.53 10.75 7.77
N TRP A 59 30.46 9.97 7.89
CA TRP A 59 29.13 10.38 7.45
C TRP A 59 28.58 11.53 8.27
N PHE A 60 28.78 11.53 9.59
CA PHE A 60 28.33 12.59 10.48
C PHE A 60 28.95 13.95 10.11
N GLU A 61 30.27 14.04 9.94
CA GLU A 61 30.92 15.30 9.56
C GLU A 61 30.55 15.73 8.13
N THR A 62 30.37 14.78 7.21
CA THR A 62 29.91 15.06 5.84
C THR A 62 28.52 15.69 5.83
N VAL A 63 27.57 15.07 6.55
CA VAL A 63 26.19 15.54 6.68
C VAL A 63 26.15 16.91 7.37
N LYS A 64 26.91 17.09 8.44
CA LYS A 64 27.00 18.35 9.19
C LYS A 64 27.49 19.51 8.31
N GLU A 65 28.53 19.29 7.51
CA GLU A 65 29.05 20.32 6.60
C GLU A 65 28.04 20.65 5.48
N ALA A 66 27.44 19.64 4.86
CA ALA A 66 26.42 19.85 3.82
C ALA A 66 25.19 20.60 4.36
N LYS A 67 24.69 20.20 5.54
CA LYS A 67 23.57 20.85 6.23
C LYS A 67 23.86 22.33 6.46
N LYS A 68 25.03 22.66 7.03
CA LYS A 68 25.43 24.04 7.31
C LYS A 68 25.37 24.92 6.06
N ILE A 69 25.84 24.41 4.92
CA ILE A 69 25.86 25.14 3.64
C ILE A 69 24.45 25.34 3.09
N LEU A 70 23.61 24.31 3.14
CA LEU A 70 22.22 24.38 2.68
C LEU A 70 21.41 25.39 3.51
N GLU A 71 21.53 25.34 4.84
CA GLU A 71 20.83 26.27 5.74
C GLU A 71 21.31 27.71 5.60
N ALA A 72 22.62 27.93 5.38
CA ALA A 72 23.16 29.26 5.11
C ALA A 72 22.58 29.89 3.82
N LYS A 73 22.02 29.09 2.92
CA LYS A 73 21.30 29.52 1.71
C LYS A 73 19.78 29.52 1.86
N GLY A 74 19.26 29.30 3.08
CA GLY A 74 17.83 29.33 3.38
C GLY A 74 17.07 28.06 3.00
N ILE A 75 17.76 26.94 2.76
CA ILE A 75 17.15 25.64 2.48
C ILE A 75 16.94 24.87 3.79
N SER A 76 15.73 24.40 4.04
CA SER A 76 15.43 23.50 5.18
C SER A 76 16.13 22.16 4.97
N VAL A 77 16.55 21.51 6.06
CA VAL A 77 17.27 20.23 5.97
C VAL A 77 16.67 19.19 6.90
N SER A 78 16.36 18.04 6.31
CA SER A 78 15.99 16.79 6.99
C SER A 78 17.00 15.70 6.67
N LEU A 79 16.92 14.58 7.37
CA LEU A 79 17.84 13.46 7.24
C LEU A 79 17.09 12.17 6.97
N ASN A 80 17.60 11.37 6.04
CA ASN A 80 17.18 10.00 5.83
C ASN A 80 18.41 9.09 5.96
N PRO A 81 18.65 8.49 7.13
CA PRO A 81 19.51 7.33 7.25
C PRO A 81 19.02 6.23 6.31
N TRP A 82 19.87 5.75 5.41
CA TRP A 82 19.49 4.67 4.48
C TRP A 82 19.29 3.32 5.19
N MET A 83 19.89 3.14 6.37
CA MET A 83 19.91 1.88 7.09
C MET A 83 19.42 2.05 8.52
N THR A 84 18.17 1.69 8.81
CA THR A 84 17.74 1.46 10.19
C THR A 84 18.11 0.04 10.60
N VAL A 85 17.51 -0.94 9.93
CA VAL A 85 17.88 -2.36 10.07
C VAL A 85 18.62 -2.90 8.84
N LEU A 86 18.65 -2.10 7.75
CA LEU A 86 19.17 -2.39 6.39
C LEU A 86 18.15 -3.12 5.50
N HIS A 87 18.08 -2.72 4.22
CA HIS A 87 17.24 -3.36 3.20
C HIS A 87 17.55 -4.85 3.02
N CYS A 88 18.76 -5.18 2.56
CA CYS A 88 19.17 -6.54 2.23
C CYS A 88 20.69 -6.69 2.26
N GLU A 89 21.19 -7.93 2.28
CA GLU A 89 22.62 -8.18 2.36
C GLU A 89 23.38 -7.66 1.13
N ARG A 90 23.05 -8.14 -0.08
CA ARG A 90 23.82 -7.89 -1.32
C ARG A 90 25.35 -8.02 -1.11
N GLY A 91 25.77 -9.01 -0.32
CA GLY A 91 27.18 -9.25 0.01
C GLY A 91 27.73 -8.47 1.21
N ARG A 92 26.99 -7.50 1.75
CA ARG A 92 27.34 -6.72 2.95
C ARG A 92 27.44 -7.59 4.19
N ARG A 93 28.12 -7.07 5.22
CA ARG A 93 28.34 -7.75 6.50
C ARG A 93 28.10 -6.78 7.66
N PHE A 94 27.87 -7.32 8.86
CA PHE A 94 27.96 -6.52 10.06
C PHE A 94 29.35 -5.89 10.21
N PRO A 95 29.43 -4.67 10.77
CA PRO A 95 30.70 -4.00 10.96
C PRO A 95 31.54 -4.76 12.00
N PRO A 96 32.87 -4.84 11.81
CA PRO A 96 33.75 -5.70 12.61
C PRO A 96 33.88 -5.28 14.07
N ASP A 97 33.55 -4.02 14.40
CA ASP A 97 33.57 -3.45 15.74
C ASP A 97 32.26 -3.71 16.52
N SER A 98 31.27 -4.35 15.90
CA SER A 98 29.98 -4.64 16.51
C SER A 98 29.63 -6.12 16.46
N LYS A 99 28.94 -6.60 17.50
CA LYS A 99 28.42 -7.98 17.57
C LYS A 99 26.91 -7.93 17.76
N PHE A 100 26.19 -8.00 16.64
CA PHE A 100 24.74 -8.04 16.60
C PHE A 100 24.24 -9.45 16.35
N SER A 101 23.12 -9.80 16.96
CA SER A 101 22.41 -11.02 16.61
C SER A 101 21.79 -10.85 15.22
N PRO A 102 22.00 -11.80 14.29
CA PRO A 102 21.48 -11.70 12.94
C PRO A 102 19.99 -11.91 12.91
N MET A 103 19.30 -11.25 11.98
CA MET A 103 17.93 -11.60 11.63
C MET A 103 17.88 -13.05 11.07
N VAL A 104 16.84 -13.81 11.41
CA VAL A 104 16.67 -15.22 11.05
C VAL A 104 15.31 -15.45 10.39
N SER A 105 15.32 -16.16 9.26
CA SER A 105 14.12 -16.49 8.48
C SER A 105 13.25 -17.57 9.12
N PRO A 106 11.99 -17.75 8.65
CA PRO A 106 11.15 -18.87 9.07
C PRO A 106 11.84 -20.25 8.94
N TYR A 107 12.81 -20.40 8.02
CA TYR A 107 13.39 -21.70 7.68
C TYR A 107 14.76 -22.00 8.27
N GLY A 108 15.50 -21.01 8.77
CA GLY A 108 16.91 -21.29 9.09
C GLY A 108 17.86 -20.16 8.86
N GLU A 109 17.60 -19.43 7.78
CA GLU A 109 18.60 -18.60 7.13
C GLU A 109 18.95 -17.45 8.06
N LYS A 110 20.25 -17.24 8.27
CA LYS A 110 20.76 -16.17 9.12
C LYS A 110 21.30 -15.09 8.23
N SER A 111 20.83 -13.86 8.46
CA SER A 111 21.35 -12.70 7.77
C SER A 111 22.79 -12.44 8.21
N LYS A 112 23.58 -11.90 7.29
CA LYS A 112 24.95 -11.49 7.55
C LYS A 112 25.07 -9.98 7.78
N ALA A 113 23.99 -9.21 7.56
CA ALA A 113 24.03 -7.74 7.60
C ALA A 113 22.77 -7.07 8.19
N THR A 114 21.64 -7.76 8.29
CA THR A 114 20.42 -7.25 8.93
C THR A 114 20.29 -7.82 10.34
N ALA A 115 20.19 -6.94 11.34
CA ALA A 115 20.18 -7.33 12.75
C ALA A 115 18.76 -7.69 13.22
N SER A 116 18.66 -8.48 14.29
CA SER A 116 17.39 -8.72 14.97
C SER A 116 16.91 -7.46 15.69
N PHE A 117 15.62 -7.15 15.58
CA PHE A 117 15.01 -6.08 16.38
C PHE A 117 15.05 -6.36 17.89
N ALA A 118 15.19 -7.61 18.31
CA ALA A 118 15.26 -7.96 19.73
C ALA A 118 16.66 -7.69 20.33
N ASP A 119 17.70 -7.67 19.50
CA ASP A 119 19.09 -7.59 19.94
C ASP A 119 19.42 -6.27 20.65
N LYS A 120 19.73 -6.36 21.95
CA LYS A 120 19.99 -5.17 22.78
C LYS A 120 21.26 -4.40 22.39
N ASN A 121 22.24 -5.04 21.76
CA ASN A 121 23.43 -4.37 21.24
C ASN A 121 23.08 -3.50 20.03
N TRP A 122 22.31 -4.05 19.09
CA TRP A 122 21.80 -3.33 17.93
C TRP A 122 20.83 -2.22 18.34
N GLN A 123 19.91 -2.46 19.29
CA GLN A 123 19.02 -1.41 19.80
C GLN A 123 19.83 -0.22 20.34
N ARG A 124 20.86 -0.47 21.17
CA ARG A 124 21.75 0.60 21.65
C ARG A 124 22.49 1.31 20.51
N TYR A 125 22.98 0.56 19.53
CA TYR A 125 23.61 1.13 18.34
C TYR A 125 22.68 2.07 17.58
N ILE A 126 21.46 1.63 17.26
CA ILE A 126 20.55 2.42 16.44
C ILE A 126 20.02 3.64 17.19
N PHE A 127 19.79 3.53 18.51
CA PHE A 127 19.44 4.67 19.35
C PHE A 127 20.57 5.70 19.38
N ASN A 128 21.82 5.26 19.52
CA ASN A 128 22.99 6.14 19.50
C ASN A 128 23.16 6.81 18.13
N LEU A 129 22.97 6.09 17.03
CA LEU A 129 23.08 6.63 15.67
C LEU A 129 22.06 7.76 15.46
N TYR A 130 20.78 7.47 15.66
CA TYR A 130 19.70 8.45 15.49
C TYR A 130 19.84 9.63 16.48
N GLY A 131 20.15 9.34 17.75
CA GLY A 131 20.39 10.35 18.76
C GLY A 131 21.59 11.25 18.42
N ARG A 132 22.68 10.69 17.89
CA ARG A 132 23.85 11.49 17.48
C ARG A 132 23.49 12.44 16.35
N PHE A 133 22.88 11.95 15.27
CA PHE A 133 22.50 12.80 14.13
C PHE A 133 21.47 13.86 14.53
N ALA A 134 20.58 13.58 15.49
CA ALA A 134 19.63 14.56 16.02
C ALA A 134 20.30 15.79 16.68
N THR A 135 21.55 15.68 17.15
CA THR A 135 22.31 16.84 17.69
C THR A 135 22.59 17.91 16.65
N LEU A 136 22.51 17.57 15.35
CA LEU A 136 22.69 18.53 14.25
C LEU A 136 21.44 19.40 14.01
N GLY A 137 20.32 19.12 14.69
CA GLY A 137 19.11 19.94 14.63
C GLY A 137 18.39 19.87 13.27
N PHE A 138 18.11 18.67 12.77
CA PHE A 138 17.27 18.48 11.58
C PHE A 138 15.80 18.80 11.87
N ARG A 139 15.06 19.17 10.83
CA ARG A 139 13.60 19.27 10.91
C ARG A 139 12.97 17.89 11.12
N VAL A 140 13.27 16.94 10.24
CA VAL A 140 12.83 15.54 10.31
C VAL A 140 14.03 14.60 10.23
N ILE A 141 14.03 13.55 11.04
CA ILE A 141 14.85 12.35 10.79
C ILE A 141 13.90 11.21 10.41
N TRP A 142 14.09 10.65 9.22
CA TRP A 142 13.24 9.60 8.68
C TRP A 142 13.72 8.21 9.12
N ILE A 143 12.77 7.36 9.49
CA ILE A 143 12.93 5.92 9.61
C ILE A 143 12.49 5.31 8.28
N GLU A 144 13.40 4.57 7.63
CA GLU A 144 13.19 3.94 6.33
C GLU A 144 12.07 2.87 6.34
N ASP A 145 11.59 2.48 5.16
CA ASP A 145 10.49 1.51 4.98
C ASP A 145 10.92 0.04 5.05
N ASP A 146 12.22 -0.20 5.16
CA ASP A 146 12.87 -1.43 5.60
C ASP A 146 12.85 -1.64 7.13
N PHE A 147 12.26 -0.71 7.91
CA PHE A 147 11.86 -0.94 9.31
C PHE A 147 10.66 -1.90 9.36
N ARG A 148 10.92 -3.15 8.99
CA ARG A 148 9.97 -4.25 8.76
C ARG A 148 10.65 -5.59 9.05
N TYR A 149 9.87 -6.66 9.06
CA TYR A 149 10.35 -8.03 9.19
C TYR A 149 10.48 -8.72 7.83
N HIS A 150 9.61 -8.39 6.88
CA HIS A 150 9.65 -8.94 5.52
C HIS A 150 10.70 -8.26 4.62
N ASN A 151 11.00 -8.87 3.48
CA ASN A 151 11.81 -8.33 2.38
C ASN A 151 13.29 -8.06 2.71
N HIS A 152 13.93 -8.94 3.48
CA HIS A 152 15.36 -8.88 3.80
C HIS A 152 16.19 -9.97 3.09
N SER A 153 16.27 -9.90 1.76
CA SER A 153 17.05 -10.86 0.95
C SER A 153 18.50 -11.02 1.46
N PRO A 154 19.05 -12.26 1.52
CA PRO A 154 18.55 -13.50 0.90
C PRO A 154 17.59 -14.32 1.77
N LEU A 155 17.11 -13.78 2.90
CA LEU A 155 16.18 -14.50 3.76
C LEU A 155 14.88 -14.81 3.01
N THR A 156 14.39 -16.04 3.13
CA THR A 156 13.09 -16.41 2.62
C THR A 156 12.00 -15.63 3.37
N TRP A 157 11.18 -14.88 2.63
CA TRP A 157 10.18 -13.91 3.11
C TRP A 157 10.75 -12.72 3.91
N GLY A 158 11.65 -12.95 4.85
CA GLY A 158 12.13 -11.97 5.82
C GLY A 158 12.67 -12.67 7.07
N GLY A 159 12.61 -12.02 8.24
CA GLY A 159 13.00 -12.64 9.50
C GLY A 159 12.15 -12.31 10.70
N GLY A 160 12.77 -12.27 11.90
CA GLY A 160 12.05 -12.21 13.18
C GLY A 160 11.85 -13.56 13.85
N PHE A 161 12.66 -14.57 13.50
CA PHE A 161 12.61 -15.93 14.06
C PHE A 161 13.90 -16.31 14.79
N GLU A 162 14.60 -15.32 15.34
CA GLU A 162 15.83 -15.53 16.10
C GLU A 162 15.55 -16.16 17.47
N ASP A 163 16.55 -16.84 18.04
CA ASP A 163 16.43 -17.54 19.33
C ASP A 163 15.92 -16.61 20.45
N GLU A 164 16.31 -15.33 20.45
CA GLU A 164 15.83 -14.35 21.44
C GLU A 164 14.31 -14.12 21.32
N ILE A 165 13.78 -14.01 20.10
CA ILE A 165 12.34 -13.85 19.87
C ILE A 165 11.60 -15.14 20.23
N ILE A 166 12.16 -16.29 19.89
CA ILE A 166 11.62 -17.61 20.27
C ILE A 166 11.57 -17.78 21.80
N GLU A 167 12.57 -17.29 22.52
CA GLU A 167 12.60 -17.31 23.98
C GLU A 167 11.53 -16.38 24.58
N ARG A 168 11.39 -15.15 24.04
CA ARG A 168 10.33 -14.23 24.45
C ARG A 168 8.94 -14.83 24.20
N PHE A 169 8.76 -15.50 23.06
CA PHE A 169 7.51 -16.19 22.74
C PHE A 169 7.25 -17.37 23.68
N SER A 170 8.28 -18.19 23.95
CA SER A 170 8.20 -19.31 24.90
C SER A 170 7.73 -18.84 26.29
N LYS A 171 8.26 -17.71 26.75
CA LYS A 171 7.81 -17.05 27.99
C LYS A 171 6.36 -16.58 27.88
N LYS A 172 5.98 -15.93 26.77
CA LYS A 172 4.61 -15.42 26.52
C LYS A 172 3.55 -16.52 26.57
N ILE A 173 3.88 -17.72 26.08
CA ILE A 173 2.93 -18.85 26.06
C ILE A 173 3.11 -19.84 27.22
N GLY A 174 4.07 -19.61 28.12
CA GLY A 174 4.32 -20.45 29.30
C GLY A 174 4.97 -21.80 29.02
N ARG A 175 5.54 -22.05 27.83
CA ARG A 175 6.29 -23.26 27.52
C ARG A 175 7.41 -23.01 26.51
N ARG A 176 8.46 -23.85 26.56
CA ARG A 176 9.49 -23.85 25.51
C ARG A 176 8.90 -24.29 24.17
N VAL A 177 9.33 -23.62 23.10
CA VAL A 177 8.99 -23.96 21.71
C VAL A 177 10.20 -23.85 20.80
N THR A 178 10.15 -24.52 19.66
CA THR A 178 11.09 -24.30 18.55
C THR A 178 10.53 -23.34 17.51
N ARG A 179 11.41 -22.82 16.63
CA ARG A 179 10.99 -22.03 15.47
C ARG A 179 10.08 -22.83 14.54
N GLU A 180 10.41 -24.08 14.28
CA GLU A 180 9.63 -24.96 13.40
C GLU A 180 8.21 -25.18 13.96
N GLU A 181 8.08 -25.32 15.29
CA GLU A 181 6.77 -25.34 15.94
C GLU A 181 6.01 -24.01 15.76
N VAL A 182 6.69 -22.86 15.88
CA VAL A 182 6.07 -21.55 15.68
C VAL A 182 5.56 -21.44 14.24
N VAL A 183 6.42 -21.64 13.24
CA VAL A 183 6.08 -21.52 11.82
C VAL A 183 4.92 -22.45 11.45
N LYS A 184 4.98 -23.72 11.88
CA LYS A 184 3.90 -24.69 11.64
C LYS A 184 2.56 -24.22 12.22
N ASN A 185 2.56 -23.62 13.41
CA ASN A 185 1.32 -23.19 14.05
C ASN A 185 0.80 -21.87 13.48
N ILE A 186 1.66 -20.88 13.21
CA ILE A 186 1.21 -19.62 12.60
C ILE A 186 0.74 -19.84 11.16
N LEU A 187 1.28 -20.84 10.44
CA LEU A 187 0.84 -21.22 9.10
C LEU A 187 -0.12 -22.42 9.09
N LYS A 188 -0.78 -22.72 10.21
CA LYS A 188 -1.76 -23.81 10.22
C LYS A 188 -2.91 -23.54 9.23
N PRO A 189 -3.21 -24.47 8.29
CA PRO A 189 -4.35 -24.33 7.37
C PRO A 189 -5.71 -24.33 8.07
N GLY A 190 -6.70 -23.73 7.42
CA GLY A 190 -8.04 -23.51 7.95
C GLY A 190 -8.05 -22.43 9.05
N HIS A 191 -8.88 -22.64 10.08
CA HIS A 191 -8.99 -21.70 11.21
C HIS A 191 -7.63 -21.36 11.84
N PRO A 192 -7.31 -20.06 12.03
CA PRO A 192 -6.04 -19.62 12.60
C PRO A 192 -5.74 -20.27 13.95
N HIS A 193 -4.52 -20.79 14.12
CA HIS A 193 -4.06 -21.18 15.45
C HIS A 193 -3.89 -19.95 16.34
N GLN A 194 -4.21 -20.04 17.63
CA GLN A 194 -4.07 -18.93 18.60
C GLN A 194 -2.67 -18.30 18.63
N TRP A 195 -1.64 -19.09 18.32
CA TRP A 195 -0.26 -18.60 18.24
C TRP A 195 -0.06 -17.56 17.15
N ARG A 196 -0.84 -17.57 16.06
CA ARG A 196 -0.71 -16.59 14.99
C ARG A 196 -0.85 -15.17 15.52
N LYS A 197 -1.94 -14.92 16.25
CA LYS A 197 -2.19 -13.65 16.91
C LYS A 197 -1.13 -13.31 17.96
N GLN A 198 -0.77 -14.27 18.82
CA GLN A 198 0.22 -14.05 19.89
C GLN A 198 1.63 -13.75 19.34
N TRP A 199 2.00 -14.36 18.22
CA TRP A 199 3.28 -14.15 17.54
C TRP A 199 3.34 -12.77 16.87
N MET A 200 2.30 -12.41 16.12
CA MET A 200 2.17 -11.07 15.53
C MET A 200 2.16 -9.97 16.60
N GLU A 201 1.51 -10.23 17.74
CA GLU A 201 1.57 -9.33 18.90
C GLU A 201 2.99 -9.19 19.47
N LEU A 202 3.76 -10.29 19.58
CA LEU A 202 5.15 -10.24 20.04
C LEU A 202 6.04 -9.43 19.07
N TRP A 203 5.90 -9.65 17.76
CA TRP A 203 6.60 -8.85 16.74
C TRP A 203 6.27 -7.36 16.87
N ARG A 204 4.98 -7.02 17.02
CA ARG A 204 4.57 -5.64 17.30
C ARG A 204 5.21 -5.09 18.57
N GLU A 205 5.19 -5.84 19.67
CA GLU A 205 5.77 -5.41 20.95
C GLU A 205 7.26 -5.05 20.80
N ILE A 206 8.03 -5.91 20.12
CA ILE A 206 9.45 -5.71 19.85
C ILE A 206 9.66 -4.47 18.95
N GLN A 207 8.90 -4.34 17.86
CA GLN A 207 8.99 -3.19 16.96
C GLN A 207 8.69 -1.88 17.68
N LEU A 208 7.67 -1.85 18.54
CA LEU A 208 7.31 -0.68 19.34
C LEU A 208 8.38 -0.37 20.40
N GLU A 209 9.06 -1.38 20.95
CA GLU A 209 10.21 -1.20 21.86
C GLU A 209 11.32 -0.40 21.17
N VAL A 210 11.65 -0.77 19.93
CA VAL A 210 12.66 -0.08 19.12
C VAL A 210 12.20 1.33 18.73
N ALA A 211 10.97 1.48 18.25
CA ALA A 211 10.41 2.77 17.85
C ALA A 211 10.47 3.80 18.99
N ARG A 212 10.06 3.40 20.20
CA ARG A 212 10.14 4.26 21.40
C ARG A 212 11.57 4.61 21.76
N GLY A 213 12.50 3.66 21.67
CA GLY A 213 13.91 3.92 21.95
C GLY A 213 14.55 4.91 20.97
N ILE A 214 14.22 4.83 19.67
CA ILE A 214 14.64 5.82 18.67
C ILE A 214 14.03 7.19 19.00
N ALA A 215 12.72 7.25 19.28
CA ALA A 215 12.03 8.49 19.65
C ALA A 215 12.64 9.15 20.89
N ASP A 216 12.95 8.38 21.92
CA ASP A 216 13.60 8.87 23.14
C ASP A 216 15.00 9.40 22.88
N ALA A 217 15.79 8.71 22.07
CA ALA A 217 17.13 9.16 21.72
C ALA A 217 17.10 10.48 20.93
N VAL A 218 16.23 10.59 19.92
CA VAL A 218 16.08 11.81 19.12
C VAL A 218 15.53 12.96 19.95
N ARG A 219 14.50 12.70 20.78
CA ARG A 219 13.90 13.71 21.67
C ARG A 219 14.94 14.29 22.63
N LYS A 220 15.73 13.46 23.29
CA LYS A 220 16.76 13.90 24.24
C LYS A 220 17.85 14.71 23.54
N SER A 221 18.38 14.21 22.42
CA SER A 221 19.49 14.84 21.71
C SER A 221 19.12 16.14 20.99
N SER A 222 17.88 16.26 20.51
CA SER A 222 17.39 17.47 19.83
C SER A 222 16.62 18.42 20.75
N GLN A 223 16.43 18.07 22.03
CA GLN A 223 15.56 18.80 22.97
C GLN A 223 14.13 18.94 22.45
N GLY A 224 13.60 17.87 21.83
CA GLY A 224 12.25 17.83 21.27
C GLY A 224 12.05 18.63 19.97
N LYS A 225 13.10 19.25 19.41
CA LYS A 225 12.99 20.10 18.21
C LYS A 225 12.93 19.30 16.91
N THR A 226 13.55 18.13 16.86
CA THR A 226 13.54 17.25 15.68
C THR A 226 12.36 16.29 15.77
N LYS A 227 11.55 16.22 14.71
CA LYS A 227 10.50 15.21 14.59
C LYS A 227 11.04 13.93 13.95
N LEU A 228 10.38 12.81 14.23
CA LEU A 228 10.58 11.58 13.46
C LEU A 228 9.59 11.49 12.30
N GLY A 229 10.06 10.95 11.18
CA GLY A 229 9.24 10.57 10.04
C GLY A 229 9.24 9.07 9.84
N LEU A 230 8.09 8.46 9.56
CA LEU A 230 8.00 7.04 9.23
C LEU A 230 7.78 6.86 7.73
N MET A 231 8.56 6.01 7.10
CA MET A 231 8.34 5.55 5.73
C MET A 231 7.56 4.24 5.75
N SER A 232 6.62 4.07 4.83
CA SER A 232 5.78 2.87 4.75
C SER A 232 5.76 2.26 3.36
N SER A 233 5.64 0.94 3.32
CA SER A 233 5.43 0.15 2.11
C SER A 233 4.00 -0.39 2.04
N TYR A 234 3.78 -1.71 1.94
CA TYR A 234 2.48 -2.30 1.61
C TYR A 234 1.67 -2.75 2.85
N PRO A 235 0.53 -2.11 3.20
CA PRO A 235 -0.22 -2.44 4.42
C PRO A 235 -0.69 -3.89 4.56
N PRO A 236 -1.14 -4.58 3.49
CA PRO A 236 -1.45 -6.02 3.56
C PRO A 236 -0.33 -6.88 4.13
N VAL A 237 0.93 -6.57 3.81
CA VAL A 237 2.07 -7.31 4.35
C VAL A 237 2.40 -6.86 5.77
N HIS A 238 2.23 -5.58 6.11
CA HIS A 238 2.40 -5.10 7.49
C HIS A 238 1.41 -5.72 8.47
N SER A 239 0.24 -6.16 8.00
CA SER A 239 -0.69 -6.94 8.82
C SER A 239 -0.06 -8.25 9.32
N ILE A 240 0.75 -8.91 8.48
CA ILE A 240 1.48 -10.14 8.83
C ILE A 240 2.54 -9.86 9.91
N GLU A 241 3.09 -8.65 9.92
CA GLU A 241 4.04 -8.19 10.94
C GLU A 241 3.37 -7.81 12.27
N GLY A 242 2.04 -7.95 12.36
CA GLY A 242 1.26 -7.54 13.52
C GLY A 242 1.18 -6.03 13.72
N ARG A 243 1.56 -5.23 12.72
CA ARG A 243 1.63 -3.76 12.82
C ARG A 243 0.26 -3.18 13.19
N ARG A 244 0.29 -2.21 14.11
CA ARG A 244 -0.86 -1.36 14.46
C ARG A 244 -0.43 0.08 14.29
N TRP A 245 -0.94 0.75 13.27
CA TRP A 245 -0.34 2.00 12.80
C TRP A 245 -0.48 3.13 13.80
N HIS A 246 -1.65 3.26 14.43
CA HIS A 246 -1.85 4.24 15.49
C HIS A 246 -0.83 4.07 16.63
N LEU A 247 -0.61 2.85 17.13
CA LEU A 247 0.39 2.58 18.17
C LEU A 247 1.82 2.90 17.71
N LEU A 248 2.14 2.62 16.45
CA LEU A 248 3.46 2.90 15.89
C LEU A 248 3.70 4.41 15.72
N PHE A 249 2.70 5.16 15.22
CA PHE A 249 2.78 6.62 15.16
C PHE A 249 2.86 7.25 16.55
N ASP A 250 2.10 6.74 17.52
CA ASP A 250 2.16 7.19 18.91
C ASP A 250 3.56 6.97 19.50
N ALA A 251 4.16 5.80 19.25
CA ALA A 251 5.51 5.47 19.70
C ALA A 251 6.61 6.37 19.10
N LEU A 252 6.38 6.92 17.90
CA LEU A 252 7.32 7.77 17.16
C LEU A 252 7.06 9.27 17.37
N THR A 253 5.94 9.65 17.99
CA THR A 253 5.55 11.05 18.16
C THR A 253 6.43 11.74 19.19
N ILE A 254 7.04 12.87 18.81
CA ILE A 254 7.87 13.71 19.67
C ILE A 254 7.19 15.07 19.80
N GLU A 255 6.88 15.50 21.02
CA GLU A 255 6.22 16.79 21.29
C GLU A 255 4.95 17.00 20.43
N GLY A 256 4.13 15.96 20.27
CA GLY A 256 2.91 16.00 19.45
C GLY A 256 3.13 16.09 17.93
N ASN A 257 4.35 15.84 17.44
CA ASN A 257 4.71 15.91 16.04
C ASN A 257 5.27 14.58 15.51
N VAL A 258 4.83 14.20 14.30
CA VAL A 258 5.35 13.06 13.53
C VAL A 258 5.10 13.30 12.03
N ALA A 259 5.94 12.73 11.18
CA ALA A 259 5.76 12.76 9.72
C ALA A 259 5.54 11.36 9.13
N HIS A 260 4.93 11.29 7.95
CA HIS A 260 4.67 10.06 7.23
C HIS A 260 5.00 10.22 5.75
N ARG A 261 5.77 9.28 5.22
CA ARG A 261 6.00 9.10 3.79
C ARG A 261 5.32 7.80 3.35
N PRO A 262 4.09 7.86 2.84
CA PRO A 262 3.47 6.70 2.22
C PRO A 262 4.14 6.36 0.87
N ASN A 263 4.46 5.09 0.66
CA ASN A 263 4.66 4.54 -0.68
C ASN A 263 3.30 4.35 -1.35
N PHE A 264 3.19 4.68 -2.64
CA PHE A 264 1.93 4.56 -3.37
C PHE A 264 2.14 4.42 -4.90
N ALA A 265 3.18 5.06 -5.42
CA ALA A 265 3.51 5.05 -6.84
C ALA A 265 4.51 3.93 -7.19
N PRO A 266 4.53 3.47 -8.45
CA PRO A 266 5.58 2.59 -8.93
C PRO A 266 6.93 3.32 -8.97
N TYR A 267 8.02 2.58 -8.77
CA TYR A 267 9.37 3.14 -8.79
C TYR A 267 9.84 3.56 -10.20
N SER A 268 9.42 2.83 -11.23
CA SER A 268 9.73 3.09 -12.64
C SER A 268 8.47 3.37 -13.46
N GLU A 269 8.63 3.61 -14.77
CA GLU A 269 7.47 3.71 -15.66
C GLU A 269 6.54 2.49 -15.54
N ASP A 270 5.24 2.78 -15.54
CA ASP A 270 4.19 1.77 -15.50
C ASP A 270 2.95 2.34 -16.19
N LEU A 271 2.12 1.48 -16.76
CA LEU A 271 0.93 1.89 -17.51
C LEU A 271 -0.03 2.69 -16.63
N GLY A 272 -0.60 3.77 -17.17
CA GLY A 272 -1.56 4.62 -16.44
C GLY A 272 -2.73 3.84 -15.82
N ARG A 273 -3.19 2.78 -16.50
CA ARG A 273 -4.26 1.90 -16.02
C ARG A 273 -3.94 1.23 -14.69
N ASN A 274 -2.66 1.09 -14.33
CA ASN A 274 -2.24 0.48 -13.07
C ASN A 274 -2.26 1.44 -11.88
N ARG A 275 -2.59 2.74 -12.10
CA ARG A 275 -2.69 3.75 -11.03
C ARG A 275 -3.86 3.52 -10.06
N PHE A 276 -4.72 2.51 -10.26
CA PHE A 276 -5.65 2.05 -9.23
C PHE A 276 -4.92 1.67 -7.93
N ARG A 277 -3.69 1.12 -8.02
CA ARG A 277 -2.88 0.79 -6.84
C ARG A 277 -2.49 2.06 -6.10
N SER A 278 -2.06 3.09 -6.82
CA SER A 278 -1.69 4.39 -6.26
C SER A 278 -2.85 5.07 -5.54
N ILE A 279 -4.04 5.04 -6.13
CA ILE A 279 -5.27 5.58 -5.54
C ILE A 279 -5.61 4.83 -4.25
N MET A 280 -5.65 3.48 -4.29
CA MET A 280 -5.89 2.64 -3.11
C MET A 280 -4.87 2.93 -1.99
N MET A 281 -3.58 2.95 -2.33
CA MET A 281 -2.49 3.11 -1.37
C MET A 281 -2.54 4.46 -0.66
N LEU A 282 -2.88 5.54 -1.37
CA LEU A 282 -3.06 6.85 -0.75
C LEU A 282 -4.28 6.88 0.20
N ASP A 283 -5.39 6.26 -0.20
CA ASP A 283 -6.62 6.25 0.60
C ASP A 283 -6.49 5.40 1.86
N ILE A 284 -6.01 4.16 1.74
CA ILE A 284 -5.90 3.24 2.88
C ILE A 284 -4.91 3.76 3.94
N GLN A 285 -3.77 4.29 3.51
CA GLN A 285 -2.74 4.80 4.42
C GLN A 285 -3.13 6.12 5.08
N LYS A 286 -4.03 6.89 4.46
CA LYS A 286 -4.58 8.10 5.09
C LYS A 286 -5.36 7.77 6.37
N GLN A 287 -6.00 6.60 6.44
CA GLN A 287 -6.76 6.15 7.60
C GLN A 287 -5.87 5.63 8.75
N MET A 288 -4.60 5.34 8.48
CA MET A 288 -3.66 4.71 9.42
C MET A 288 -2.92 5.70 10.32
N ARG A 289 -2.91 7.00 9.96
CA ARG A 289 -2.08 8.03 10.61
C ARG A 289 -2.92 9.01 11.42
N PRO A 290 -2.35 9.64 12.48
CA PRO A 290 -3.07 10.64 13.25
C PRO A 290 -3.32 11.93 12.42
N PRO A 291 -4.39 12.70 12.69
CA PRO A 291 -4.76 13.89 11.90
C PRO A 291 -3.72 15.03 11.87
N PHE A 292 -2.83 15.07 12.86
CA PHE A 292 -1.74 16.05 12.97
C PHE A 292 -0.46 15.62 12.22
N CYS A 293 -0.40 14.38 11.72
CA CYS A 293 0.76 13.86 11.00
C CYS A 293 1.03 14.69 9.74
N GLU A 294 2.28 15.12 9.56
CA GLU A 294 2.73 15.74 8.32
C GLU A 294 2.91 14.67 7.23
N VAL A 295 2.39 14.90 6.03
CA VAL A 295 2.36 13.88 4.98
C VAL A 295 3.16 14.29 3.76
N ALA A 296 4.19 13.51 3.43
CA ALA A 296 5.02 13.73 2.23
C ALA A 296 5.17 12.41 1.46
N PRO A 297 4.22 12.06 0.57
CA PRO A 297 4.28 10.83 -0.23
C PRO A 297 5.52 10.79 -1.12
N GLU A 298 6.03 9.59 -1.36
CA GLU A 298 7.22 9.37 -2.19
C GLU A 298 6.92 9.49 -3.68
N ILE A 299 7.73 10.29 -4.35
CA ILE A 299 7.73 10.43 -5.80
C ILE A 299 9.06 9.90 -6.29
N GLU A 300 9.07 8.73 -6.92
CA GLU A 300 10.30 8.02 -7.26
C GLU A 300 10.39 7.69 -8.75
N ASN A 301 11.61 7.83 -9.27
CA ASN A 301 11.97 7.55 -10.65
C ASN A 301 13.07 6.47 -10.78
N PHE A 302 13.31 5.61 -9.78
CA PHE A 302 14.40 4.61 -9.73
C PHE A 302 14.54 3.79 -11.04
N PRO A 303 15.74 3.72 -11.69
CA PRO A 303 17.05 4.19 -11.22
C PRO A 303 17.38 5.65 -11.59
N PHE A 304 16.39 6.54 -11.42
CA PHE A 304 16.53 7.96 -11.13
C PHE A 304 16.95 8.91 -12.27
N THR A 305 16.39 8.74 -13.46
CA THR A 305 16.53 9.71 -14.55
C THR A 305 15.22 9.84 -15.33
N VAL A 306 15.13 10.85 -16.19
CA VAL A 306 14.00 11.03 -17.14
C VAL A 306 13.86 9.88 -18.15
N TRP A 307 14.87 9.01 -18.26
CA TRP A 307 14.82 7.82 -19.10
C TRP A 307 13.88 6.75 -18.53
N ASN A 308 13.94 6.55 -17.21
CA ASN A 308 13.29 5.41 -16.59
C ASN A 308 11.80 5.63 -16.30
N LYS A 309 11.40 6.89 -16.13
CA LYS A 309 10.02 7.26 -15.89
C LYS A 309 9.72 8.57 -16.57
N SER A 310 8.67 8.57 -17.39
CA SER A 310 8.31 9.76 -18.13
C SER A 310 7.90 10.87 -17.17
N ASP A 311 8.29 12.03 -17.61
CA ASP A 311 7.96 13.33 -17.08
C ASP A 311 6.45 13.53 -16.80
N THR A 312 5.58 12.93 -17.63
CA THR A 312 4.12 12.91 -17.42
C THR A 312 3.71 11.97 -16.29
N SER A 313 4.32 10.78 -16.24
CA SER A 313 4.10 9.77 -15.20
C SER A 313 4.50 10.31 -13.81
N THR A 314 5.67 10.95 -13.70
CA THR A 314 6.10 11.61 -12.46
C THR A 314 5.17 12.77 -12.07
N TRP A 315 4.68 13.55 -13.04
CA TRP A 315 3.67 14.59 -12.76
C TRP A 315 2.37 14.01 -12.22
N VAL A 316 1.88 12.88 -12.77
CA VAL A 316 0.67 12.20 -12.29
C VAL A 316 0.85 11.77 -10.83
N ASP A 317 2.01 11.23 -10.46
CA ASP A 317 2.25 10.82 -9.08
C ASP A 317 2.27 12.02 -8.13
N MET A 318 2.92 13.13 -8.51
CA MET A 318 2.89 14.38 -7.76
C MET A 318 1.46 14.93 -7.62
N ALA A 319 0.68 14.89 -8.69
CA ALA A 319 -0.70 15.34 -8.70
C ALA A 319 -1.56 14.48 -7.77
N LEU A 320 -1.47 13.14 -7.87
CA LEU A 320 -2.20 12.21 -7.00
C LEU A 320 -1.89 12.47 -5.52
N ALA A 321 -0.63 12.64 -5.14
CA ALA A 321 -0.26 12.96 -3.76
C ALA A 321 -0.97 14.24 -3.25
N LEU A 322 -0.99 15.30 -4.06
CA LEU A 322 -1.64 16.57 -3.71
C LEU A 322 -3.17 16.48 -3.68
N LEU A 323 -3.78 15.69 -4.58
CA LEU A 323 -5.23 15.44 -4.59
C LEU A 323 -5.70 14.81 -3.27
N PHE A 324 -4.87 13.98 -2.65
CA PHE A 324 -5.14 13.40 -1.34
C PHE A 324 -4.79 14.31 -0.15
N GLY A 325 -4.38 15.54 -0.44
CA GLY A 325 -4.10 16.58 0.55
C GLY A 325 -2.73 16.44 1.21
N SER A 326 -1.70 16.01 0.49
CA SER A 326 -0.35 15.94 1.05
C SER A 326 0.18 17.32 1.45
N ASP A 327 0.97 17.34 2.51
CA ASP A 327 1.63 18.54 3.03
C ASP A 327 2.82 18.95 2.16
N ALA A 328 3.50 17.97 1.57
CA ALA A 328 4.63 18.13 0.68
C ALA A 328 4.73 16.94 -0.30
N LEU A 329 5.73 17.00 -1.18
CA LEU A 329 6.11 15.93 -2.10
C LEU A 329 7.54 15.52 -1.80
N LEU A 330 7.75 14.26 -1.41
CA LEU A 330 9.08 13.74 -1.09
C LEU A 330 9.71 13.16 -2.36
N LEU A 331 10.58 13.94 -2.99
CA LEU A 331 11.11 13.70 -4.33
C LEU A 331 12.36 12.82 -4.27
N ASN A 332 12.28 11.60 -4.76
CA ASN A 332 13.40 10.68 -4.94
C ASN A 332 13.74 10.54 -6.43
N LEU A 333 14.38 11.58 -6.99
CA LEU A 333 14.51 11.77 -8.45
C LEU A 333 15.94 11.67 -8.97
N PHE A 334 16.95 11.61 -8.10
CA PHE A 334 18.36 11.60 -8.48
C PHE A 334 19.05 10.28 -8.10
N PRO A 335 20.02 9.81 -8.91
CA PRO A 335 20.74 8.60 -8.61
C PRO A 335 21.51 8.69 -7.29
N PHE A 336 21.53 7.59 -6.53
CA PHE A 336 22.28 7.52 -5.28
C PHE A 336 23.80 7.38 -5.49
N VAL A 337 24.27 7.33 -6.73
CA VAL A 337 25.72 7.26 -7.02
C VAL A 337 26.46 8.56 -6.72
N GLY A 338 25.76 9.67 -6.46
CA GLY A 338 26.35 10.93 -5.99
C GLY A 338 26.75 11.91 -7.11
N ASN A 339 26.18 11.76 -8.30
CA ASN A 339 26.34 12.72 -9.41
C ASN A 339 25.78 14.09 -9.04
N HIS A 340 26.24 15.13 -9.73
CA HIS A 340 25.79 16.48 -9.44
C HIS A 340 24.36 16.72 -9.96
N PRO A 341 23.51 17.46 -9.24
CA PRO A 341 22.13 17.67 -9.68
C PRO A 341 22.02 18.55 -10.93
N ASP A 342 23.06 19.34 -11.27
CA ASP A 342 23.12 20.14 -12.49
C ASP A 342 23.53 19.35 -13.75
N GLU A 343 23.95 18.09 -13.58
CA GLU A 343 24.17 17.14 -14.68
C GLU A 343 22.86 16.51 -15.16
N GLU A 344 21.85 16.43 -14.29
CA GLU A 344 20.52 15.88 -14.57
C GLU A 344 19.48 16.98 -14.85
N LYS A 345 19.75 17.83 -15.85
CA LYS A 345 18.93 19.02 -16.16
C LYS A 345 17.45 18.73 -16.40
N GLY A 346 17.14 17.56 -16.96
CA GLY A 346 15.77 17.12 -17.22
C GLY A 346 14.90 17.09 -15.96
N ILE A 347 15.47 16.82 -14.79
CA ILE A 347 14.72 16.85 -13.52
C ILE A 347 14.33 18.28 -13.14
N GLY A 348 15.23 19.26 -13.31
CA GLY A 348 14.90 20.67 -13.07
C GLY A 348 13.79 21.16 -14.00
N GLU A 349 13.87 20.82 -15.29
CA GLU A 349 12.86 21.15 -16.30
C GLU A 349 11.49 20.54 -15.98
N LEU A 350 11.47 19.27 -15.54
CA LEU A 350 10.28 18.58 -15.05
C LEU A 350 9.62 19.31 -13.87
N LEU A 351 10.41 19.77 -12.89
CA LEU A 351 9.86 20.46 -11.71
C LEU A 351 9.29 21.83 -12.08
N ASP A 352 10.01 22.59 -12.91
CA ASP A 352 9.61 23.94 -13.33
C ASP A 352 8.31 23.93 -14.15
N ARG A 353 8.22 23.05 -15.15
CA ARG A 353 7.01 22.92 -15.99
C ARG A 353 5.80 22.44 -15.18
N SER A 354 6.02 21.62 -14.14
CA SER A 354 4.98 21.04 -13.30
C SER A 354 4.47 22.02 -12.24
N TYR A 355 5.28 23.01 -11.85
CA TYR A 355 5.05 23.83 -10.67
C TYR A 355 3.69 24.53 -10.67
N LYS A 356 3.30 25.16 -11.78
CA LYS A 356 2.05 25.94 -11.85
C LYS A 356 0.80 25.08 -11.66
N SER A 357 0.75 23.92 -12.32
CA SER A 357 -0.41 23.02 -12.22
C SER A 357 -0.47 22.34 -10.86
N LEU A 358 0.67 21.89 -10.32
CA LEU A 358 0.72 21.30 -8.97
C LEU A 358 0.35 22.32 -7.89
N LYS A 359 0.80 23.58 -8.01
CA LYS A 359 0.40 24.66 -7.11
C LYS A 359 -1.10 24.96 -7.17
N TRP A 360 -1.69 24.85 -8.36
CA TRP A 360 -3.14 24.96 -8.50
C TRP A 360 -3.85 23.82 -7.75
N ILE A 361 -3.42 22.57 -7.94
CA ILE A 361 -3.98 21.40 -7.24
C ILE A 361 -3.88 21.56 -5.72
N SER A 362 -2.68 21.89 -5.20
CA SER A 362 -2.45 22.05 -3.76
C SER A 362 -3.28 23.19 -3.12
N SER A 363 -3.74 24.14 -3.93
CA SER A 363 -4.64 25.21 -3.46
C SER A 363 -6.11 24.80 -3.36
N LYS A 364 -6.50 23.69 -3.99
CA LYS A 364 -7.88 23.20 -4.11
C LYS A 364 -8.18 22.01 -3.22
N PHE A 365 -7.19 21.18 -2.95
CA PHE A 365 -7.34 19.98 -2.14
C PHE A 365 -6.73 20.18 -0.76
N SER A 366 -7.36 19.58 0.26
CA SER A 366 -6.86 19.55 1.62
C SER A 366 -6.94 18.14 2.18
N LYS A 367 -6.28 17.91 3.31
CA LYS A 367 -6.34 16.64 4.03
C LYS A 367 -7.75 16.28 4.53
N ASP A 368 -8.68 17.22 4.55
CA ASP A 368 -10.04 17.00 5.06
C ASP A 368 -10.97 16.32 4.05
N TYR A 369 -10.56 16.26 2.78
CA TYR A 369 -11.29 15.52 1.76
C TYR A 369 -11.13 14.01 1.93
N ALA A 370 -12.22 13.27 1.84
CA ALA A 370 -12.21 11.81 1.82
C ALA A 370 -12.76 11.28 0.50
N LEU A 371 -12.25 10.14 0.01
CA LEU A 371 -12.90 9.45 -1.09
C LEU A 371 -14.27 8.92 -0.65
N SER A 372 -15.19 8.88 -1.60
CA SER A 372 -16.53 8.32 -1.47
C SER A 372 -16.84 7.48 -2.69
N GLY A 373 -17.46 6.32 -2.49
CA GLY A 373 -17.72 5.38 -3.57
C GLY A 373 -18.31 4.07 -3.05
N ILE A 374 -17.96 2.97 -3.72
CA ILE A 374 -18.11 1.64 -3.15
C ILE A 374 -17.08 1.46 -2.03
N GLY A 375 -17.54 1.03 -0.85
CA GLY A 375 -16.68 0.76 0.28
C GLY A 375 -15.86 -0.51 0.07
N ILE A 376 -14.57 -0.45 0.32
CA ILE A 376 -13.66 -1.60 0.30
C ILE A 376 -13.01 -1.65 1.69
N PRO A 377 -13.68 -2.24 2.68
CA PRO A 377 -13.15 -2.32 4.03
C PRO A 377 -11.97 -3.30 4.10
N TRP A 378 -10.96 -2.94 4.88
CA TRP A 378 -9.76 -3.73 5.17
C TRP A 378 -9.32 -3.43 6.61
N ARG A 379 -8.56 -4.33 7.26
CA ARG A 379 -8.15 -4.20 8.67
C ARG A 379 -6.68 -4.49 8.89
N GLU A 380 -6.08 -3.76 9.83
CA GLU A 380 -4.67 -3.95 10.22
C GLU A 380 -4.41 -5.35 10.80
N GLU A 381 -5.41 -5.98 11.42
CA GLU A 381 -5.36 -7.34 11.96
C GLU A 381 -5.74 -8.45 10.97
N ALA A 382 -5.88 -8.16 9.67
CA ALA A 382 -6.35 -9.11 8.67
C ALA A 382 -5.60 -10.46 8.69
N ALA A 383 -4.27 -10.43 8.79
CA ALA A 383 -3.45 -11.63 8.81
C ALA A 383 -3.66 -12.50 10.06
N GLU A 384 -4.16 -11.95 11.17
CA GLU A 384 -4.49 -12.73 12.37
C GLU A 384 -5.71 -13.63 12.16
N LYS A 385 -6.59 -13.27 11.21
CA LYS A 385 -7.92 -13.87 11.02
C LYS A 385 -8.03 -14.73 9.76
N VAL A 386 -7.28 -14.42 8.72
CA VAL A 386 -7.40 -15.08 7.42
C VAL A 386 -7.20 -16.60 7.53
N GLU A 387 -8.05 -17.37 6.88
CA GLU A 387 -7.84 -18.82 6.72
C GLU A 387 -7.02 -19.07 5.46
N ILE A 388 -6.09 -20.01 5.55
CA ILE A 388 -5.19 -20.37 4.44
C ILE A 388 -5.35 -21.85 4.09
N GLU A 389 -5.08 -22.21 2.84
CA GLU A 389 -5.33 -23.57 2.35
C GLU A 389 -4.14 -24.52 2.57
N LYS A 390 -2.89 -24.05 2.45
CA LYS A 390 -1.72 -24.94 2.40
C LYS A 390 -0.77 -24.76 3.59
N GLY A 391 -0.51 -23.53 4.00
CA GLY A 391 0.40 -23.25 5.12
C GLY A 391 1.88 -23.41 4.77
N GLY A 392 2.24 -23.22 3.50
CA GLY A 392 3.60 -23.38 2.99
C GLY A 392 4.41 -22.08 2.93
N SER A 393 3.75 -20.92 2.88
CA SER A 393 4.42 -19.61 2.84
C SER A 393 3.74 -18.59 3.74
N MET A 394 4.53 -17.66 4.29
CA MET A 394 4.03 -16.46 4.98
C MET A 394 3.19 -15.57 4.04
N ASP A 395 3.42 -15.60 2.73
CA ASP A 395 2.65 -14.83 1.75
C ASP A 395 1.19 -15.28 1.64
N GLU A 396 0.86 -16.51 2.08
CA GLU A 396 -0.53 -16.97 2.14
C GLU A 396 -1.36 -16.17 3.15
N LEU A 397 -0.72 -15.48 4.10
CA LEU A 397 -1.38 -14.63 5.09
C LEU A 397 -1.76 -13.23 4.54
N ILE A 398 -1.39 -12.90 3.31
CA ILE A 398 -1.72 -11.61 2.69
C ILE A 398 -3.22 -11.56 2.40
N VAL A 399 -3.89 -10.53 2.95
CA VAL A 399 -5.27 -10.16 2.59
C VAL A 399 -5.24 -8.87 1.80
N ASP A 400 -5.49 -8.98 0.50
CA ASP A 400 -5.29 -7.88 -0.44
C ASP A 400 -6.63 -7.26 -0.90
N PRO A 401 -6.91 -5.97 -0.60
CA PRO A 401 -8.11 -5.29 -1.10
C PRO A 401 -7.99 -4.84 -2.57
N LEU A 402 -6.79 -4.86 -3.18
CA LEU A 402 -6.49 -4.35 -4.52
C LEU A 402 -7.37 -4.92 -5.64
N PRO A 403 -7.78 -6.21 -5.65
CA PRO A 403 -8.64 -6.74 -6.71
C PRO A 403 -9.95 -5.96 -6.85
N ALA A 404 -10.61 -5.62 -5.74
CA ALA A 404 -11.86 -4.85 -5.77
C ALA A 404 -11.63 -3.43 -6.33
N TRP A 405 -10.56 -2.75 -5.87
CA TRP A 405 -10.16 -1.44 -6.37
C TRP A 405 -9.89 -1.46 -7.87
N LYS A 406 -9.11 -2.44 -8.33
CA LYS A 406 -8.76 -2.63 -9.74
C LYS A 406 -10.01 -2.79 -10.59
N LEU A 407 -10.94 -3.66 -10.19
CA LEU A 407 -12.17 -3.90 -10.96
C LEU A 407 -13.03 -2.63 -11.06
N LEU A 408 -13.32 -2.00 -9.91
CA LEU A 408 -14.23 -0.87 -9.82
C LEU A 408 -13.69 0.36 -10.58
N LEU A 409 -12.44 0.74 -10.30
CA LEU A 409 -11.84 1.90 -10.95
C LEU A 409 -11.66 1.67 -12.46
N SER A 410 -11.33 0.45 -12.90
CA SER A 410 -11.21 0.15 -14.34
C SER A 410 -12.53 0.29 -15.10
N TYR A 411 -13.67 0.17 -14.41
CA TYR A 411 -15.01 0.33 -14.99
C TYR A 411 -15.62 1.71 -14.72
N GLY A 412 -14.84 2.67 -14.26
CA GLY A 412 -15.31 4.03 -14.03
C GLY A 412 -16.25 4.16 -12.84
N ILE A 413 -16.00 3.38 -11.78
CA ILE A 413 -16.81 3.36 -10.56
C ILE A 413 -15.94 3.83 -9.40
N PRO A 414 -16.28 4.97 -8.74
CA PRO A 414 -15.57 5.44 -7.56
C PRO A 414 -15.56 4.40 -6.44
N ALA A 415 -14.44 4.30 -5.74
CA ALA A 415 -14.25 3.42 -4.59
C ALA A 415 -13.53 4.17 -3.46
N CYS A 416 -13.68 3.67 -2.23
CA CYS A 416 -13.02 4.21 -1.04
C CYS A 416 -12.73 3.10 -0.02
N SER A 417 -11.71 3.29 0.80
CA SER A 417 -11.41 2.45 1.94
C SER A 417 -12.47 2.63 3.04
N GLY A 418 -12.79 1.54 3.73
CA GLY A 418 -13.78 1.52 4.80
C GLY A 418 -15.19 1.19 4.31
N THR A 419 -16.12 1.11 5.26
CA THR A 419 -17.50 0.67 5.00
C THR A 419 -18.37 1.80 4.49
N GLN A 420 -19.18 1.50 3.49
CA GLN A 420 -20.20 2.37 2.89
C GLN A 420 -21.56 1.66 2.88
N LYS A 421 -22.59 2.31 2.30
CA LYS A 421 -23.90 1.68 2.08
C LYS A 421 -23.81 0.45 1.17
N VAL A 422 -22.90 0.49 0.18
CA VAL A 422 -22.58 -0.65 -0.67
C VAL A 422 -21.09 -0.95 -0.56
N ASN A 423 -20.76 -2.21 -0.29
CA ASN A 423 -19.39 -2.65 -0.05
C ASN A 423 -18.97 -3.73 -1.06
N ALA A 424 -17.69 -3.76 -1.42
CA ALA A 424 -17.08 -4.85 -2.18
C ALA A 424 -16.13 -5.65 -1.29
N ILE A 425 -16.37 -6.95 -1.18
CA ILE A 425 -15.55 -7.89 -0.42
C ILE A 425 -15.09 -8.97 -1.37
N PHE A 426 -13.83 -8.93 -1.80
CA PHE A 426 -13.27 -9.86 -2.79
C PHE A 426 -12.24 -10.79 -2.14
N GLY A 427 -12.11 -11.99 -2.69
CA GLY A 427 -11.12 -12.97 -2.28
C GLY A 427 -11.20 -13.33 -0.80
N ASN A 428 -10.03 -13.53 -0.20
CA ASN A 428 -9.86 -13.88 1.20
C ASN A 428 -10.17 -12.74 2.18
N ASN A 429 -10.49 -11.52 1.70
CA ASN A 429 -11.00 -10.43 2.53
C ASN A 429 -12.33 -10.82 3.22
N ALA A 430 -13.03 -11.83 2.72
CA ALA A 430 -14.21 -12.38 3.38
C ALA A 430 -13.93 -13.04 4.75
N TYR A 431 -12.69 -13.43 5.07
CA TYR A 431 -12.37 -14.05 6.36
C TYR A 431 -12.20 -13.06 7.51
N ILE A 432 -11.90 -11.78 7.25
CA ILE A 432 -11.43 -10.87 8.30
C ILE A 432 -12.55 -10.19 9.11
N PHE A 433 -13.80 -10.37 8.68
CA PHE A 433 -14.98 -9.79 9.30
C PHE A 433 -15.73 -10.84 10.11
N GLU A 434 -16.06 -10.47 11.35
CA GLU A 434 -16.90 -11.29 12.22
C GLU A 434 -18.32 -11.42 11.63
N GLU A 435 -19.08 -12.40 12.10
CA GLU A 435 -20.42 -12.67 11.57
C GLU A 435 -21.36 -11.46 11.72
N ASN A 436 -21.37 -10.80 12.89
CA ASN A 436 -22.19 -9.60 13.13
C ASN A 436 -21.84 -8.45 12.18
N GLU A 437 -20.55 -8.26 11.89
CA GLU A 437 -20.07 -7.22 10.97
C GLU A 437 -20.45 -7.53 9.52
N MET A 438 -20.30 -8.79 9.12
CA MET A 438 -20.74 -9.26 7.81
C MET A 438 -22.26 -9.13 7.65
N MET A 439 -23.03 -9.48 8.67
CA MET A 439 -24.48 -9.34 8.69
C MET A 439 -24.92 -7.88 8.63
N GLU A 440 -24.20 -6.96 9.27
CA GLU A 440 -24.48 -5.52 9.15
C GLU A 440 -24.25 -5.03 7.71
N MET A 441 -23.14 -5.42 7.08
CA MET A 441 -22.90 -5.08 5.67
C MET A 441 -23.95 -5.71 4.73
N LEU A 442 -24.43 -6.92 5.03
CA LEU A 442 -25.48 -7.61 4.28
C LEU A 442 -26.86 -6.96 4.39
N LYS A 443 -27.10 -6.03 5.33
CA LYS A 443 -28.32 -5.19 5.33
C LYS A 443 -28.29 -4.13 4.23
N GLY A 444 -27.09 -3.76 3.77
CA GLY A 444 -26.85 -2.80 2.69
C GLY A 444 -26.76 -3.47 1.31
N GLY A 445 -25.87 -2.94 0.46
CA GLY A 445 -25.48 -3.61 -0.77
C GLY A 445 -24.13 -4.33 -0.63
N MET A 446 -24.01 -5.50 -1.24
CA MET A 446 -22.76 -6.28 -1.26
C MET A 446 -22.38 -6.68 -2.68
N LEU A 447 -21.15 -6.37 -3.07
CA LEU A 447 -20.51 -6.86 -4.29
C LEU A 447 -19.45 -7.91 -3.91
N LEU A 448 -19.60 -9.11 -4.44
CA LEU A 448 -18.73 -10.25 -4.14
C LEU A 448 -18.10 -10.78 -5.43
N ASP A 449 -16.90 -11.33 -5.31
CA ASP A 449 -16.34 -12.21 -6.34
C ASP A 449 -16.66 -13.69 -6.03
N GLY A 450 -16.31 -14.58 -6.94
CA GLY A 450 -16.54 -16.02 -6.77
C GLY A 450 -15.88 -16.60 -5.53
N GLU A 451 -14.70 -16.10 -5.11
CA GLU A 451 -13.98 -16.66 -3.96
C GLU A 451 -14.58 -16.20 -2.63
N SER A 452 -14.87 -14.91 -2.49
CA SER A 452 -15.57 -14.39 -1.30
C SER A 452 -16.96 -15.01 -1.13
N ALA A 453 -17.71 -15.24 -2.22
CA ALA A 453 -19.00 -15.93 -2.17
C ALA A 453 -18.85 -17.39 -1.70
N LYS A 454 -17.83 -18.11 -2.15
CA LYS A 454 -17.50 -19.47 -1.68
C LYS A 454 -17.23 -19.44 -0.17
N ILE A 455 -16.40 -18.51 0.31
CA ILE A 455 -16.08 -18.36 1.72
C ILE A 455 -17.35 -18.09 2.55
N LEU A 456 -18.22 -17.18 2.10
CA LEU A 456 -19.48 -16.88 2.81
C LEU A 456 -20.43 -18.08 2.82
N CYS A 457 -20.51 -18.87 1.74
CA CYS A 457 -21.24 -20.15 1.75
C CYS A 457 -20.70 -21.11 2.80
N GLN A 458 -19.37 -21.30 2.85
CA GLN A 458 -18.70 -22.18 3.82
C GLN A 458 -18.91 -21.72 5.27
N ARG A 459 -19.05 -20.41 5.49
CA ARG A 459 -19.41 -19.81 6.77
C ARG A 459 -20.91 -19.88 7.11
N GLY A 460 -21.72 -20.57 6.31
CA GLY A 460 -23.17 -20.71 6.55
C GLY A 460 -24.02 -19.49 6.13
N LEU A 461 -23.44 -18.52 5.42
CA LEU A 461 -24.11 -17.29 5.00
C LEU A 461 -24.69 -17.36 3.57
N GLY A 462 -24.62 -18.52 2.90
CA GLY A 462 -25.14 -18.73 1.54
C GLY A 462 -26.58 -18.25 1.33
N ARG A 463 -27.44 -18.48 2.33
CA ARG A 463 -28.85 -18.02 2.32
C ARG A 463 -29.03 -16.51 2.21
N TYR A 464 -28.03 -15.71 2.63
CA TYR A 464 -28.07 -14.25 2.56
C TYR A 464 -27.48 -13.69 1.26
N ILE A 465 -26.78 -14.52 0.50
CA ILE A 465 -26.19 -14.15 -0.79
C ILE A 465 -26.87 -14.85 -1.99
N GLY A 466 -27.86 -15.70 -1.71
CA GLY A 466 -28.74 -16.30 -2.72
C GLY A 466 -28.13 -17.46 -3.49
N VAL A 467 -27.04 -18.04 -3.00
CA VAL A 467 -26.37 -19.17 -3.65
C VAL A 467 -25.91 -20.21 -2.63
N GLU A 468 -25.74 -21.43 -3.12
CA GLU A 468 -25.07 -22.52 -2.43
C GLU A 468 -23.81 -22.87 -3.23
N TYR A 469 -22.67 -23.04 -2.55
CA TYR A 469 -21.42 -23.44 -3.21
C TYR A 469 -21.44 -24.95 -3.48
N GLU A 470 -21.16 -25.36 -4.72
CA GLU A 470 -21.11 -26.78 -5.08
C GLU A 470 -19.66 -27.28 -5.14
N LYS A 471 -18.82 -26.66 -5.97
CA LYS A 471 -17.43 -27.10 -6.22
C LYS A 471 -16.61 -26.01 -6.89
N THR A 472 -15.30 -26.19 -6.90
CA THR A 472 -14.37 -25.40 -7.71
C THR A 472 -13.89 -26.27 -8.85
N LEU A 473 -13.95 -25.76 -10.08
CA LEU A 473 -13.38 -26.40 -11.27
C LEU A 473 -12.06 -25.72 -11.62
N ASN A 474 -10.96 -26.46 -11.61
CA ASN A 474 -9.70 -26.04 -12.20
C ASN A 474 -9.81 -26.06 -13.74
N ARG A 475 -8.90 -25.36 -14.42
CA ARG A 475 -8.94 -25.19 -15.88
C ARG A 475 -9.08 -26.49 -16.66
N GLU A 476 -8.38 -27.54 -16.25
CA GLU A 476 -8.35 -28.83 -16.95
C GLU A 476 -9.57 -29.73 -16.65
N GLU A 477 -10.43 -29.34 -15.70
CA GLU A 477 -11.62 -30.14 -15.33
C GLU A 477 -12.87 -29.80 -16.16
N SER A 478 -12.82 -28.74 -16.98
CA SER A 478 -13.95 -28.31 -17.80
C SER A 478 -13.53 -27.47 -19.00
N THR A 479 -14.26 -27.61 -20.11
CA THR A 479 -14.03 -26.84 -21.34
C THR A 479 -14.70 -25.47 -21.33
N TYR A 480 -15.17 -24.97 -20.18
CA TYR A 480 -15.73 -23.61 -20.11
C TYR A 480 -14.78 -22.59 -20.74
N SER A 481 -15.36 -21.67 -21.49
CA SER A 481 -14.58 -20.65 -22.23
C SER A 481 -15.38 -19.41 -22.58
N LEU A 482 -16.71 -19.47 -22.47
CA LEU A 482 -17.61 -18.39 -22.81
C LEU A 482 -18.48 -18.02 -21.60
N GLU A 483 -18.73 -16.73 -21.46
CA GLU A 483 -19.75 -16.16 -20.58
C GLU A 483 -20.81 -15.48 -21.46
N VAL A 484 -22.08 -15.85 -21.32
CA VAL A 484 -23.19 -15.35 -22.14
C VAL A 484 -24.17 -14.53 -21.32
N VAL A 485 -24.62 -13.41 -21.85
CA VAL A 485 -25.69 -12.60 -21.25
C VAL A 485 -27.04 -13.28 -21.46
N VAL A 486 -27.76 -13.59 -20.38
CA VAL A 486 -29.06 -14.29 -20.40
C VAL A 486 -30.23 -13.43 -19.94
N ASP A 487 -29.97 -12.28 -19.29
CA ASP A 487 -30.97 -11.28 -18.92
C ASP A 487 -30.61 -9.89 -19.45
N SER A 488 -31.53 -9.27 -20.20
CA SER A 488 -31.37 -7.93 -20.76
C SER A 488 -31.44 -6.83 -19.71
N LYS A 489 -31.91 -7.13 -18.49
CA LYS A 489 -31.83 -6.20 -17.34
C LYS A 489 -30.40 -5.88 -16.93
N SER A 490 -29.42 -6.65 -17.39
CA SER A 490 -28.00 -6.32 -17.30
C SER A 490 -27.60 -5.06 -18.09
N GLY A 491 -28.49 -4.55 -18.96
CA GLY A 491 -28.25 -3.45 -19.88
C GLY A 491 -27.61 -3.88 -21.20
N ILE A 492 -27.27 -5.16 -21.35
CA ILE A 492 -26.71 -5.74 -22.57
C ILE A 492 -27.71 -6.72 -23.18
N ARG A 493 -27.78 -6.76 -24.51
CA ARG A 493 -28.66 -7.67 -25.25
C ARG A 493 -28.35 -9.13 -24.89
N LYS A 494 -29.39 -9.95 -24.72
CA LYS A 494 -29.25 -11.40 -24.54
C LYS A 494 -28.48 -12.04 -25.71
N GLY A 495 -27.64 -13.01 -25.39
CA GLY A 495 -26.83 -13.73 -26.38
C GLY A 495 -25.53 -13.01 -26.78
N ILE A 496 -25.14 -11.93 -26.11
CA ILE A 496 -23.77 -11.39 -26.22
C ILE A 496 -22.83 -12.30 -25.42
N TYR A 497 -21.71 -12.68 -26.04
CA TYR A 497 -20.70 -13.54 -25.45
C TYR A 497 -19.46 -12.73 -25.04
N ASN A 498 -18.85 -13.13 -23.94
CA ASN A 498 -17.57 -12.69 -23.44
C ASN A 498 -16.66 -13.91 -23.26
N THR A 499 -15.34 -13.71 -23.35
CA THR A 499 -14.38 -14.78 -23.06
C THR A 499 -14.18 -14.94 -21.55
N VAL A 500 -14.07 -16.19 -21.13
CA VAL A 500 -13.53 -16.64 -19.83
C VAL A 500 -12.46 -17.72 -20.02
N ASN A 501 -11.93 -17.86 -21.24
CA ASN A 501 -11.11 -19.01 -21.65
C ASN A 501 -9.79 -19.14 -20.88
N LEU A 502 -9.26 -18.03 -20.37
CA LEU A 502 -7.99 -17.99 -19.65
C LEU A 502 -8.16 -17.99 -18.13
N ILE A 503 -9.39 -18.12 -17.63
CA ILE A 503 -9.65 -18.20 -16.19
C ILE A 503 -9.19 -19.57 -15.69
N ASN A 504 -8.31 -19.57 -14.69
CA ASN A 504 -7.65 -20.80 -14.21
C ASN A 504 -8.54 -21.66 -13.29
N LYS A 505 -9.51 -21.02 -12.62
CA LYS A 505 -10.42 -21.66 -11.67
C LYS A 505 -11.80 -21.01 -11.74
N PHE A 506 -12.84 -21.82 -11.64
CA PHE A 506 -14.23 -21.35 -11.67
C PHE A 506 -15.03 -21.98 -10.52
N ASN A 507 -15.58 -21.14 -9.64
CA ASN A 507 -16.42 -21.59 -8.53
C ASN A 507 -17.85 -21.82 -9.03
N VAL A 508 -18.34 -23.04 -8.93
CA VAL A 508 -19.70 -23.41 -9.35
C VAL A 508 -20.66 -23.22 -8.18
N PHE A 509 -21.76 -22.53 -8.45
CA PHE A 509 -22.79 -22.22 -7.47
C PHE A 509 -24.16 -22.68 -7.96
N LYS A 510 -24.98 -23.16 -7.02
CA LYS A 510 -26.40 -23.38 -7.22
C LYS A 510 -27.19 -22.16 -6.75
N PRO A 511 -27.82 -21.41 -7.65
CA PRO A 511 -28.63 -20.25 -7.27
C PRO A 511 -29.93 -20.68 -6.61
N SER A 512 -30.39 -19.90 -5.62
CA SER A 512 -31.73 -20.06 -5.05
C SER A 512 -32.81 -19.69 -6.09
N GLY A 513 -34.05 -20.16 -5.91
CA GLY A 513 -35.14 -19.85 -6.85
C GLY A 513 -35.51 -18.36 -6.96
N LYS A 514 -35.04 -17.51 -6.04
CA LYS A 514 -35.24 -16.05 -6.07
C LYS A 514 -34.03 -15.30 -6.64
N THR A 515 -32.94 -16.00 -6.95
CA THR A 515 -31.71 -15.40 -7.45
C THR A 515 -31.82 -15.16 -8.95
N LEU A 516 -31.59 -13.92 -9.36
CA LEU A 516 -31.55 -13.54 -10.76
C LEU A 516 -30.16 -13.86 -11.32
N ILE A 517 -30.12 -14.36 -12.55
CA ILE A 517 -28.88 -14.67 -13.26
C ILE A 517 -28.80 -13.73 -14.46
N TRP A 518 -27.78 -12.87 -14.50
CA TRP A 518 -27.55 -11.96 -15.62
C TRP A 518 -26.67 -12.58 -16.69
N THR A 519 -25.70 -13.39 -16.29
CA THR A 519 -24.82 -14.13 -17.21
C THR A 519 -24.65 -15.57 -16.76
N GLU A 520 -24.40 -16.46 -17.73
CA GLU A 520 -24.05 -17.86 -17.50
C GLU A 520 -22.67 -18.16 -18.10
N VAL A 521 -21.90 -19.01 -17.44
CA VAL A 521 -20.66 -19.57 -18.01
C VAL A 521 -20.99 -20.89 -18.68
N ILE A 522 -20.54 -21.03 -19.93
CA ILE A 522 -20.87 -22.16 -20.80
C ILE A 522 -19.62 -22.73 -21.48
N THR A 523 -19.74 -23.98 -21.94
CA THR A 523 -18.77 -24.59 -22.86
C THR A 523 -19.01 -24.11 -24.32
N PRO A 524 -18.07 -24.36 -25.26
CA PRO A 524 -18.26 -24.08 -26.69
C PRO A 524 -19.51 -24.75 -27.28
N GLU A 525 -19.91 -25.90 -26.73
CA GLU A 525 -21.13 -26.64 -27.10
C GLU A 525 -22.41 -26.06 -26.46
N LYS A 526 -22.30 -24.90 -25.79
CA LYS A 526 -23.39 -24.19 -25.11
C LYS A 526 -24.01 -24.96 -23.93
N LYS A 527 -23.26 -25.87 -23.32
CA LYS A 527 -23.66 -26.49 -22.04
C LYS A 527 -23.39 -25.52 -20.90
N VAL A 528 -24.38 -25.28 -20.06
CA VAL A 528 -24.25 -24.43 -18.87
C VAL A 528 -23.36 -25.13 -17.85
N VAL A 529 -22.32 -24.43 -17.40
CA VAL A 529 -21.41 -24.89 -16.34
C VAL A 529 -21.81 -24.30 -14.99
N GLY A 530 -22.27 -23.05 -14.98
CA GLY A 530 -22.76 -22.38 -13.78
C GLY A 530 -23.11 -20.91 -14.04
N PRO A 531 -23.64 -20.19 -13.04
CA PRO A 531 -23.90 -18.76 -13.17
C PRO A 531 -22.60 -17.97 -13.28
N GLY A 532 -22.59 -16.95 -14.14
CA GLY A 532 -21.49 -15.97 -14.23
C GLY A 532 -21.72 -14.79 -13.29
N ILE A 533 -22.86 -14.11 -13.42
CA ILE A 533 -23.24 -12.97 -12.58
C ILE A 533 -24.62 -13.23 -11.99
N THR A 534 -24.73 -13.14 -10.67
CA THR A 534 -25.99 -13.32 -9.93
C THR A 534 -26.36 -12.10 -9.12
N LEU A 535 -27.66 -11.89 -8.93
CA LEU A 535 -28.24 -10.81 -8.13
C LEU A 535 -29.30 -11.37 -7.19
N TYR A 536 -29.32 -10.93 -5.95
CA TYR A 536 -30.21 -11.44 -4.91
C TYR A 536 -30.61 -10.37 -3.90
N GLU A 537 -31.90 -10.30 -3.57
CA GLU A 537 -32.39 -9.49 -2.45
C GLU A 537 -32.65 -10.43 -1.26
N ASN A 538 -31.94 -10.19 -0.16
CA ASN A 538 -31.90 -11.11 0.96
C ASN A 538 -33.03 -10.85 1.97
N SER A 539 -33.20 -11.78 2.92
CA SER A 539 -34.25 -11.70 3.93
C SER A 539 -34.09 -10.57 4.95
N VAL A 540 -32.92 -9.92 5.01
CA VAL A 540 -32.65 -8.76 5.88
C VAL A 540 -32.74 -7.43 5.13
N GLY A 541 -33.22 -7.44 3.88
CA GLY A 541 -33.50 -6.25 3.07
C GLY A 541 -32.32 -5.70 2.26
N GLY A 542 -31.16 -6.36 2.32
CA GLY A 542 -30.00 -6.00 1.52
C GLY A 542 -29.98 -6.62 0.13
N ARG A 543 -29.15 -6.08 -0.75
CA ARG A 543 -28.97 -6.56 -2.13
C ARG A 543 -27.54 -7.05 -2.34
N VAL A 544 -27.41 -8.22 -2.95
CA VAL A 544 -26.12 -8.87 -3.19
C VAL A 544 -25.96 -9.09 -4.68
N ALA A 545 -24.76 -8.84 -5.19
CA ALA A 545 -24.34 -9.24 -6.52
C ALA A 545 -23.04 -10.02 -6.45
N ILE A 546 -22.96 -11.13 -7.18
CA ILE A 546 -21.78 -12.00 -7.22
C ILE A 546 -21.26 -12.05 -8.65
N ILE A 547 -19.96 -11.82 -8.81
CA ILE A 547 -19.22 -11.97 -10.06
C ILE A 547 -18.37 -13.21 -9.92
N VAL A 548 -18.82 -14.31 -10.53
CA VAL A 548 -18.20 -15.62 -10.34
C VAL A 548 -16.86 -15.74 -11.08
N PRO A 549 -16.73 -15.39 -12.37
CA PRO A 549 -15.47 -15.55 -13.07
C PRO A 549 -14.48 -14.44 -12.67
N ASP A 550 -13.22 -14.80 -12.43
CA ASP A 550 -12.14 -13.83 -12.17
C ASP A 550 -11.79 -13.05 -13.44
N TYR A 551 -12.22 -11.79 -13.50
CA TYR A 551 -11.97 -10.93 -14.65
C TYR A 551 -10.61 -10.23 -14.63
N LEU A 552 -9.80 -10.44 -13.58
CA LEU A 552 -8.58 -9.69 -13.31
C LEU A 552 -7.31 -10.50 -13.57
N ASN A 553 -7.40 -11.83 -13.62
CA ASN A 553 -6.27 -12.72 -13.82
C ASN A 553 -6.57 -13.90 -14.78
N PRO A 554 -6.24 -13.76 -16.09
CA PRO A 554 -5.77 -12.54 -16.74
C PRO A 554 -6.92 -11.52 -16.94
N PRO A 555 -6.61 -10.23 -17.16
CA PRO A 555 -7.63 -9.21 -17.37
C PRO A 555 -8.48 -9.47 -18.62
N VAL A 556 -9.81 -9.63 -18.44
CA VAL A 556 -10.79 -9.79 -19.54
C VAL A 556 -11.83 -8.66 -19.55
N LEU A 557 -11.37 -7.42 -19.43
CA LEU A 557 -12.21 -6.22 -19.32
C LEU A 557 -12.70 -5.73 -20.69
N ASN A 558 -13.96 -5.28 -20.78
CA ASN A 558 -14.52 -4.68 -22.01
C ASN A 558 -15.73 -3.77 -21.72
N PHE A 559 -16.24 -3.07 -22.74
CA PHE A 559 -17.36 -2.13 -22.60
C PHE A 559 -18.71 -2.78 -22.26
N TYR A 560 -18.95 -4.03 -22.68
CA TYR A 560 -20.16 -4.77 -22.26
C TYR A 560 -20.11 -5.01 -20.75
N ARG A 561 -18.95 -5.45 -20.24
CA ARG A 561 -18.73 -5.65 -18.81
C ARG A 561 -18.78 -4.35 -18.04
N GLN A 562 -18.27 -3.23 -18.58
CA GLN A 562 -18.43 -1.91 -17.96
C GLN A 562 -19.91 -1.57 -17.74
N THR A 563 -20.73 -1.75 -18.77
CA THR A 563 -22.17 -1.51 -18.70
C THR A 563 -22.83 -2.39 -17.65
N ILE A 564 -22.52 -3.69 -17.66
CA ILE A 564 -23.05 -4.65 -16.68
C ILE A 564 -22.65 -4.26 -15.26
N MET A 565 -21.37 -3.95 -15.03
CA MET A 565 -20.85 -3.56 -13.72
C MET A 565 -21.50 -2.30 -13.17
N GLN A 566 -21.68 -1.27 -14.01
CA GLN A 566 -22.39 -0.06 -13.61
C GLN A 566 -23.86 -0.34 -13.28
N ASN A 567 -24.53 -1.24 -14.01
CA ASN A 567 -25.89 -1.68 -13.68
C ASN A 567 -25.97 -2.53 -12.41
N ILE A 568 -24.94 -3.33 -12.10
CA ILE A 568 -24.83 -3.99 -10.79
C ILE A 568 -24.82 -2.93 -9.69
N ILE A 569 -24.02 -1.87 -9.83
CA ILE A 569 -23.97 -0.80 -8.83
C ILE A 569 -25.33 -0.10 -8.68
N ARG A 570 -26.03 0.19 -9.79
CA ARG A 570 -27.39 0.73 -9.74
C ARG A 570 -28.33 -0.21 -8.98
N TYR A 571 -28.29 -1.51 -9.26
CA TYR A 571 -29.07 -2.51 -8.53
C TYR A 571 -28.79 -2.49 -7.01
N LEU A 572 -27.50 -2.51 -6.62
CA LEU A 572 -27.09 -2.52 -5.21
C LEU A 572 -27.53 -1.24 -4.48
N TYR A 573 -27.58 -0.10 -5.17
CA TYR A 573 -28.08 1.17 -4.62
C TYR A 573 -29.59 1.40 -4.78
N ARG A 574 -30.33 0.46 -5.38
CA ARG A 574 -31.75 0.63 -5.76
C ARG A 574 -31.96 1.88 -6.64
N ASP A 575 -31.11 2.03 -7.65
CA ASP A 575 -31.07 3.11 -8.64
C ASP A 575 -30.78 4.51 -8.06
N LYS A 576 -30.41 4.59 -6.78
CA LYS A 576 -30.06 5.83 -6.06
C LYS A 576 -28.55 5.89 -5.80
N VAL A 577 -27.74 5.88 -6.86
CA VAL A 577 -26.28 5.92 -6.77
C VAL A 577 -25.84 7.31 -6.28
N PRO A 578 -25.08 7.43 -5.17
CA PRO A 578 -24.77 8.71 -4.53
C PRO A 578 -23.47 9.37 -5.03
N PHE A 579 -22.92 8.90 -6.14
CA PHE A 579 -21.69 9.39 -6.75
C PHE A 579 -21.74 9.24 -8.27
N PRO A 580 -20.94 10.00 -9.03
CA PRO A 580 -20.94 9.90 -10.49
C PRO A 580 -20.38 8.57 -10.99
N LEU A 581 -20.95 8.05 -12.09
CA LEU A 581 -20.38 6.95 -12.85
C LEU A 581 -19.69 7.50 -14.11
N VAL A 582 -18.54 6.93 -14.45
CA VAL A 582 -17.69 7.41 -15.56
C VAL A 582 -17.59 6.38 -16.67
N SER A 583 -17.72 6.82 -17.92
CA SER A 583 -17.60 5.99 -19.11
C SER A 583 -17.01 6.80 -20.28
N GLY A 584 -17.07 6.26 -21.50
CA GLY A 584 -16.58 6.93 -22.72
C GLY A 584 -15.17 6.50 -23.16
N GLY A 585 -14.37 5.96 -22.23
CA GLY A 585 -13.07 5.36 -22.53
C GLY A 585 -12.72 4.22 -21.56
N ALA A 586 -11.76 3.38 -21.95
CA ALA A 586 -11.21 2.35 -21.07
C ALA A 586 -10.31 2.98 -20.00
N TYR A 587 -10.30 2.40 -18.79
CA TYR A 587 -9.40 2.81 -17.70
C TYR A 587 -9.48 4.31 -17.32
N LEU A 588 -10.66 4.89 -17.43
CA LEU A 588 -10.97 6.17 -16.80
C LEU A 588 -11.18 5.91 -15.30
N LEU A 589 -10.21 6.28 -14.46
CA LEU A 589 -10.20 5.97 -13.03
C LEU A 589 -10.77 7.16 -12.23
N PRO A 590 -12.02 7.10 -11.76
CA PRO A 590 -12.62 8.20 -11.02
C PRO A 590 -12.26 8.19 -9.55
N MET A 591 -12.00 9.38 -9.02
CA MET A 591 -11.81 9.67 -7.60
C MET A 591 -12.87 10.70 -7.23
N PHE A 592 -13.84 10.30 -6.41
CA PHE A 592 -14.90 11.20 -5.96
C PHE A 592 -14.64 11.60 -4.51
N PHE A 593 -14.17 12.83 -4.32
CA PHE A 593 -13.83 13.40 -3.03
C PHE A 593 -15.02 14.14 -2.43
N LYS A 594 -15.24 13.97 -1.13
CA LYS A 594 -16.20 14.73 -0.34
C LYS A 594 -15.48 15.57 0.71
N GLY A 595 -15.72 16.87 0.69
CA GLY A 595 -15.38 17.80 1.76
C GLY A 595 -16.63 18.25 2.51
N ALA A 596 -16.46 19.16 3.46
CA ALA A 596 -17.58 19.66 4.28
C ALA A 596 -18.62 20.47 3.49
N LYS A 597 -18.22 21.12 2.39
CA LYS A 597 -19.07 22.05 1.61
C LYS A 597 -19.10 21.78 0.11
N GLU A 598 -18.22 20.93 -0.39
CA GLU A 598 -18.08 20.67 -1.82
C GLU A 598 -17.71 19.21 -2.08
N GLU A 599 -18.10 18.73 -3.26
CA GLU A 599 -17.79 17.40 -3.77
C GLU A 599 -17.00 17.58 -5.08
N ILE A 600 -15.93 16.83 -5.25
CA ILE A 600 -15.00 16.97 -6.39
C ILE A 600 -14.84 15.62 -7.06
N LEU A 601 -15.15 15.53 -8.36
CA LEU A 601 -14.82 14.39 -9.18
C LEU A 601 -13.52 14.67 -9.94
N VAL A 602 -12.52 13.82 -9.75
CA VAL A 602 -11.32 13.77 -10.57
C VAL A 602 -11.35 12.49 -11.39
N VAL A 603 -11.03 12.59 -12.68
CA VAL A 603 -10.93 11.42 -13.56
C VAL A 603 -9.51 11.35 -14.11
N LEU A 604 -8.78 10.29 -13.76
CA LEU A 604 -7.48 10.00 -14.35
C LEU A 604 -7.69 9.14 -15.61
N ASN A 605 -7.21 9.62 -16.76
CA ASN A 605 -7.13 8.77 -17.95
C ASN A 605 -5.93 7.83 -17.81
N GLY A 606 -6.19 6.55 -17.49
CA GLY A 606 -5.17 5.52 -17.42
C GLY A 606 -4.81 4.90 -18.78
N ASN A 607 -5.49 5.30 -19.85
CA ASN A 607 -5.17 4.82 -21.18
C ASN A 607 -3.95 5.56 -21.75
N THR A 608 -3.28 4.94 -22.73
CA THR A 608 -2.22 5.60 -23.51
C THR A 608 -2.78 6.57 -24.54
N ASP A 609 -4.03 6.36 -24.94
CA ASP A 609 -4.74 7.20 -25.90
C ASP A 609 -5.60 8.27 -25.20
N PRO A 610 -5.89 9.41 -25.87
CA PRO A 610 -6.94 10.32 -25.46
C PRO A 610 -8.28 9.58 -25.31
N ALA A 611 -9.07 9.98 -24.30
CA ALA A 611 -10.36 9.38 -24.04
C ALA A 611 -11.43 10.47 -23.87
N ILE A 612 -12.65 10.19 -24.35
CA ILE A 612 -13.83 11.01 -24.07
C ILE A 612 -14.35 10.59 -22.69
N VAL A 613 -14.57 11.57 -21.81
CA VAL A 613 -15.10 11.33 -20.47
C VAL A 613 -16.59 11.62 -20.46
N ASN A 614 -17.40 10.58 -20.30
CA ASN A 614 -18.83 10.69 -20.07
C ASN A 614 -19.10 10.54 -18.56
N ILE A 615 -19.81 11.51 -17.98
CA ILE A 615 -20.11 11.54 -16.55
C ILE A 615 -21.63 11.44 -16.38
N GLU A 616 -22.08 10.38 -15.73
CA GLU A 616 -23.46 10.25 -15.25
C GLU A 616 -23.52 10.77 -13.82
N LEU A 617 -24.20 11.90 -13.61
CA LEU A 617 -24.37 12.50 -12.29
C LEU A 617 -25.43 11.76 -11.46
N PRO A 618 -25.30 11.74 -10.12
CA PRO A 618 -26.36 11.25 -9.25
C PRO A 618 -27.72 11.89 -9.58
N ALA A 619 -28.79 11.10 -9.58
CA ALA A 619 -30.14 11.63 -9.70
C ALA A 619 -30.37 12.67 -8.58
N LYS A 620 -30.77 13.90 -8.94
CA LYS A 620 -31.10 14.93 -7.96
C LYS A 620 -32.19 14.40 -7.03
N LYS A 621 -31.95 14.49 -5.72
CA LYS A 621 -32.92 14.11 -4.69
C LYS A 621 -34.16 14.97 -4.74
#